data_AF-A0A0J1GDB2-F1
#
_entry.id   AF-A0A0J1GDB2-F1
#
_cell.length_a   1.000
_cell.length_b   1.000
_cell.length_c   1.000
_cell.angle_alpha   90.00
_cell.angle_beta   90.00
_cell.angle_gamma   90.00
#
_symmetry.space_group_name_H-M   'P 1'
#
loop_
_entity.id
_entity.type
_entity.pdbx_description
1 polymer ?
#
loop_
_entity_poly.entity_id
_entity_poly.type
_entity_poly.pdbx_seq_one_letter_code
_entity_poly.pdbx_strand_id
1 'polypeptide(L)'
;MTSVRHGHPLGYYPLTGTKQSAIFEKIMAENGRGTKERINVKVDSMVRTSKRRYTRLEWEEWYQYAKEYYLTYQNLRIPIKYKTKNGLLLGRWIERQRAAYHEKGSYIISDTQISLLNQIGMEWTMGIRTQWDIWYQYCVRYYSSYGHLDIPKNYIYKHLPLGEWLCYQRKRYKQKKISDSEIEKLEQLGMRWQIRIRREWDDWYQEAKEYYERYGDLKVPLNYVTESGLKLGLWINIQREKYRGTRTNNIDSSKLLKLNQIGMLWGFRSSRS
;
A
#
# COMPACT_ATOMS: atom_id res chain seq x y z
N MET A 1 -2.42 -73.66 -20.00
CA MET A 1 -2.21 -75.07 -19.59
C MET A 1 -2.63 -75.11 -18.13
N THR A 2 -3.77 -75.64 -17.71
CA THR A 2 -4.39 -76.98 -17.88
C THR A 2 -5.89 -76.84 -17.51
N SER A 3 -6.81 -77.39 -18.31
CA SER A 3 -7.63 -78.61 -18.02
C SER A 3 -8.62 -78.43 -16.85
N VAL A 4 -9.95 -78.62 -16.94
CA VAL A 4 -10.70 -79.81 -17.40
C VAL A 4 -12.17 -79.47 -17.75
N ARG A 5 -12.60 -80.10 -18.85
CA ARG A 5 -13.91 -80.59 -19.40
C ARG A 5 -15.20 -80.56 -18.54
N HIS A 6 -16.31 -80.04 -19.08
CA HIS A 6 -17.45 -80.66 -19.84
C HIS A 6 -18.62 -81.20 -19.00
N GLY A 7 -19.84 -80.77 -19.35
CA GLY A 7 -21.09 -81.40 -18.93
C GLY A 7 -22.34 -80.56 -19.20
N HIS A 8 -22.82 -80.53 -20.46
CA HIS A 8 -24.21 -80.22 -20.80
C HIS A 8 -25.14 -81.34 -20.28
N PRO A 9 -26.43 -81.09 -19.95
CA PRO A 9 -27.46 -81.04 -20.99
C PRO A 9 -28.65 -80.10 -20.73
N LEU A 10 -29.43 -79.93 -21.79
CA LEU A 10 -30.67 -79.16 -21.95
C LEU A 10 -31.79 -79.60 -20.98
N GLY A 11 -32.61 -78.63 -20.56
CA GLY A 11 -33.92 -78.86 -19.94
C GLY A 11 -34.61 -77.54 -19.58
N TYR A 12 -35.62 -77.16 -20.35
CA TYR A 12 -36.41 -75.92 -20.26
C TYR A 12 -37.65 -76.06 -19.33
N TYR A 13 -38.25 -74.89 -18.98
CA TYR A 13 -39.63 -74.58 -18.48
C TYR A 13 -39.77 -74.10 -16.99
N PRO A 14 -40.78 -73.27 -16.59
CA PRO A 14 -40.90 -71.81 -16.86
C PRO A 14 -41.42 -70.90 -15.67
N LEU A 15 -41.22 -69.58 -15.81
CA LEU A 15 -42.02 -68.35 -15.46
C LEU A 15 -42.59 -67.98 -14.05
N THR A 16 -42.14 -66.79 -13.59
CA THR A 16 -42.83 -65.60 -12.98
C THR A 16 -43.51 -65.61 -11.59
N GLY A 17 -42.96 -64.76 -10.69
CA GLY A 17 -43.65 -63.59 -10.09
C GLY A 17 -44.38 -63.74 -8.74
N THR A 18 -43.82 -63.18 -7.64
CA THR A 18 -44.56 -62.59 -6.50
C THR A 18 -43.61 -62.05 -5.41
N LYS A 19 -43.95 -60.87 -4.83
CA LYS A 19 -44.03 -60.63 -3.36
C LYS A 19 -44.42 -59.18 -3.02
N GLN A 20 -45.73 -58.95 -3.02
CA GLN A 20 -46.51 -58.41 -1.89
C GLN A 20 -46.05 -59.08 -0.56
N SER A 21 -46.20 -58.58 0.66
CA SER A 21 -47.05 -57.54 1.24
C SER A 21 -46.82 -57.57 2.77
N ALA A 22 -47.06 -56.45 3.44
CA ALA A 22 -47.73 -56.39 4.76
C ALA A 22 -47.10 -57.01 6.01
N ILE A 23 -45.81 -56.82 6.28
CA ILE A 23 -45.30 -56.99 7.67
C ILE A 23 -44.60 -55.74 8.22
N PHE A 24 -44.13 -54.81 7.38
CA PHE A 24 -43.31 -53.70 7.85
C PHE A 24 -44.09 -52.43 8.30
N GLU A 25 -45.40 -52.36 8.08
CA GLU A 25 -46.23 -51.20 8.48
C GLU A 25 -46.87 -51.31 9.87
N LYS A 26 -46.63 -52.35 10.67
CA LYS A 26 -47.40 -52.56 11.91
C LYS A 26 -46.61 -52.54 13.22
N ILE A 27 -45.33 -52.16 13.18
CA ILE A 27 -44.52 -51.91 14.39
C ILE A 27 -43.82 -50.56 14.20
N MET A 28 -44.60 -49.47 14.27
CA MET A 28 -44.60 -48.58 15.45
C MET A 28 -43.22 -47.91 15.60
N ALA A 29 -42.97 -46.67 15.18
CA ALA A 29 -43.82 -45.49 15.36
C ALA A 29 -44.43 -45.46 16.77
N GLU A 30 -43.60 -45.52 17.81
CA GLU A 30 -43.82 -44.86 19.11
C GLU A 30 -42.61 -45.13 20.03
N ASN A 31 -42.06 -44.06 20.61
CA ASN A 31 -40.98 -43.99 21.61
C ASN A 31 -39.52 -43.87 21.09
N GLY A 32 -39.13 -42.65 20.72
CA GLY A 32 -37.73 -42.25 20.51
C GLY A 32 -37.25 -41.20 21.51
N ARG A 33 -37.11 -41.55 22.80
CA ARG A 33 -36.31 -40.79 23.78
C ARG A 33 -35.12 -41.65 24.21
N GLY A 34 -33.94 -41.04 24.31
CA GLY A 34 -32.90 -41.50 25.24
C GLY A 34 -31.60 -42.01 24.63
N THR A 35 -30.68 -41.08 24.37
CA THR A 35 -29.29 -41.04 24.88
C THR A 35 -28.67 -42.32 25.48
N LYS A 36 -27.53 -42.77 24.92
CA LYS A 36 -26.29 -43.23 25.62
C LYS A 36 -25.10 -43.07 24.65
N GLU A 37 -24.37 -41.96 24.64
CA GLU A 37 -23.15 -41.64 25.42
C GLU A 37 -21.93 -42.58 25.29
N ARG A 38 -20.85 -41.96 24.75
CA ARG A 38 -19.39 -42.13 24.98
C ARG A 38 -18.75 -43.39 24.40
N ILE A 39 -17.63 -43.32 23.64
CA ILE A 39 -16.29 -42.79 23.96
C ILE A 39 -15.63 -42.28 22.64
N ASN A 40 -15.32 -40.98 22.44
CA ASN A 40 -14.03 -40.27 22.66
C ASN A 40 -12.84 -40.86 21.85
N VAL A 41 -11.99 -40.18 21.05
CA VAL A 41 -11.56 -38.79 20.87
C VAL A 41 -10.85 -38.71 19.51
N LYS A 42 -11.28 -37.84 18.58
CA LYS A 42 -10.31 -36.98 17.88
C LYS A 42 -10.93 -35.60 17.77
N VAL A 43 -10.42 -34.78 18.67
CA VAL A 43 -10.79 -33.42 18.97
C VAL A 43 -10.12 -32.51 17.95
N ASP A 44 -10.88 -31.50 17.59
CA ASP A 44 -10.46 -30.12 17.40
C ASP A 44 -10.29 -29.53 16.01
N SER A 45 -10.93 -28.37 15.92
CA SER A 45 -10.64 -27.22 15.06
C SER A 45 -11.01 -27.32 13.58
N MET A 46 -12.24 -26.88 13.23
CA MET A 46 -12.48 -25.78 12.28
C MET A 46 -13.97 -25.59 11.95
N VAL A 47 -14.78 -25.25 12.95
CA VAL A 47 -15.98 -24.44 12.68
C VAL A 47 -15.93 -23.19 13.56
N ARG A 48 -14.93 -22.35 13.27
CA ARG A 48 -14.94 -20.94 13.70
C ARG A 48 -15.81 -20.15 12.73
N THR A 49 -17.06 -19.95 13.12
CA THR A 49 -17.88 -18.74 12.88
C THR A 49 -17.34 -17.72 11.88
N SER A 50 -17.81 -17.78 10.62
CA SER A 50 -17.61 -16.70 9.65
C SER A 50 -18.61 -15.57 9.88
N LYS A 51 -18.22 -14.60 10.72
CA LYS A 51 -18.95 -13.36 11.02
C LYS A 51 -18.70 -12.30 9.93
N ARG A 52 -19.02 -12.59 8.66
CA ARG A 52 -18.95 -11.61 7.57
C ARG A 52 -20.21 -11.69 6.70
N ARG A 53 -21.23 -10.90 7.04
CA ARG A 53 -22.31 -10.54 6.10
C ARG A 53 -21.69 -9.72 4.96
N TYR A 54 -21.22 -10.38 3.91
CA TYR A 54 -21.04 -9.71 2.62
C TYR A 54 -22.45 -9.46 2.06
N THR A 55 -22.76 -8.19 1.87
CA THR A 55 -24.00 -7.65 1.29
C THR A 55 -24.31 -8.32 -0.05
N ARG A 56 -25.43 -9.05 -0.14
CA ARG A 56 -25.97 -9.67 -1.38
C ARG A 56 -26.65 -8.63 -2.28
N LEU A 57 -25.97 -7.53 -2.56
CA LEU A 57 -26.50 -6.56 -3.52
C LEU A 57 -26.00 -6.91 -4.92
N GLU A 58 -26.91 -6.84 -5.87
CA GLU A 58 -26.62 -6.97 -7.29
C GLU A 58 -25.85 -5.75 -7.80
N TRP A 59 -25.19 -5.89 -8.96
CA TRP A 59 -24.35 -4.82 -9.51
C TRP A 59 -25.14 -3.53 -9.76
N GLU A 60 -26.38 -3.64 -10.23
CA GLU A 60 -27.26 -2.50 -10.53
C GLU A 60 -27.62 -1.71 -9.26
N GLU A 61 -27.84 -2.40 -8.15
CA GLU A 61 -28.13 -1.75 -6.87
C GLU A 61 -26.92 -0.94 -6.38
N TRP A 62 -25.72 -1.49 -6.55
CA TRP A 62 -24.50 -0.74 -6.26
C TRP A 62 -24.26 0.43 -7.19
N TYR A 63 -24.57 0.27 -8.49
CA TYR A 63 -24.49 1.33 -9.46
C TYR A 63 -25.40 2.50 -9.08
N GLN A 64 -26.61 2.23 -8.59
CA GLN A 64 -27.52 3.26 -8.12
C GLN A 64 -26.93 4.07 -6.95
N TYR A 65 -26.29 3.40 -5.97
CA TYR A 65 -25.59 4.12 -4.89
C TYR A 65 -24.40 4.95 -5.40
N ALA A 66 -23.68 4.49 -6.42
CA ALA A 66 -22.62 5.26 -7.05
C ALA A 66 -23.18 6.50 -7.77
N LYS A 67 -24.31 6.35 -8.47
CA LYS A 67 -25.02 7.44 -9.13
C LYS A 67 -25.51 8.49 -8.12
N GLU A 68 -26.07 8.08 -6.99
CA GLU A 68 -26.46 8.99 -5.90
C GLU A 68 -25.25 9.78 -5.35
N TYR A 69 -24.12 9.09 -5.17
CA TYR A 69 -22.88 9.75 -4.75
C TYR A 69 -22.44 10.79 -5.80
N TYR A 70 -22.45 10.42 -7.08
CA TYR A 70 -22.10 11.33 -8.17
C TYR A 70 -23.03 12.56 -8.21
N LEU A 71 -24.35 12.38 -8.05
CA LEU A 71 -25.29 13.50 -8.00
C LEU A 71 -24.99 14.49 -6.87
N THR A 72 -24.41 14.00 -5.76
CA THR A 72 -24.08 14.83 -4.59
C THR A 72 -22.72 15.52 -4.74
N TYR A 73 -21.70 14.80 -5.21
CA TYR A 73 -20.31 15.24 -5.17
C TYR A 73 -19.72 15.60 -6.55
N GLN A 74 -20.47 15.35 -7.63
CA GLN A 74 -20.06 15.52 -9.03
C GLN A 74 -18.75 14.80 -9.38
N ASN A 75 -18.45 13.70 -8.68
CA ASN A 75 -17.30 12.83 -8.93
C ASN A 75 -17.52 11.45 -8.30
N LEU A 76 -16.71 10.47 -8.71
CA LEU A 76 -16.67 9.13 -8.10
C LEU A 76 -15.38 8.86 -7.31
N ARG A 77 -14.80 9.90 -6.67
CA ARG A 77 -13.62 9.79 -5.80
C ARG A 77 -14.02 9.34 -4.40
N ILE A 78 -14.71 8.22 -4.33
CA ILE A 78 -15.26 7.68 -3.10
C ILE A 78 -14.11 7.12 -2.23
N PRO A 79 -13.89 7.64 -1.00
CA PRO A 79 -12.88 7.09 -0.10
C PRO A 79 -13.10 5.60 0.16
N ILE A 80 -12.05 4.78 0.21
CA ILE A 80 -12.18 3.31 0.33
C ILE A 80 -13.01 2.85 1.55
N LYS A 81 -12.98 3.63 2.63
CA LYS A 81 -13.71 3.36 3.89
C LYS A 81 -15.11 3.99 3.94
N TYR A 82 -15.51 4.73 2.91
CA TYR A 82 -16.81 5.38 2.84
C TYR A 82 -17.95 4.35 2.93
N LYS A 83 -18.96 4.71 3.72
CA LYS A 83 -20.19 3.94 3.90
C LYS A 83 -21.38 4.79 3.46
N THR A 84 -22.34 4.17 2.78
CA THR A 84 -23.64 4.81 2.54
C THR A 84 -24.40 4.97 3.87
N LYS A 85 -25.51 5.73 3.85
CA LYS A 85 -26.40 5.88 5.01
C LYS A 85 -26.85 4.52 5.59
N ASN A 86 -26.98 3.51 4.73
CA ASN A 86 -27.40 2.15 5.10
C ASN A 86 -26.21 1.24 5.50
N GLY A 87 -25.01 1.80 5.67
CA GLY A 87 -23.81 1.08 6.13
C GLY A 87 -23.07 0.29 5.04
N LEU A 88 -23.44 0.45 3.77
CA LEU A 88 -22.82 -0.27 2.65
C LEU A 88 -21.47 0.33 2.29
N LEU A 89 -20.43 -0.51 2.12
CA LEU A 89 -19.06 -0.09 1.81
C LEU A 89 -18.89 0.30 0.33
N LEU A 90 -19.56 1.37 -0.10
CA LEU A 90 -19.54 1.84 -1.50
C LEU A 90 -18.12 2.17 -1.99
N GLY A 91 -17.27 2.74 -1.14
CA GLY A 91 -15.87 3.00 -1.50
C GLY A 91 -15.08 1.72 -1.84
N ARG A 92 -15.35 0.63 -1.12
CA ARG A 92 -14.74 -0.68 -1.39
C ARG A 92 -15.31 -1.30 -2.67
N TRP A 93 -16.58 -1.09 -2.96
CA TRP A 93 -17.19 -1.55 -4.21
C TRP A 93 -16.61 -0.82 -5.43
N ILE A 94 -16.48 0.51 -5.40
CA ILE A 94 -15.84 1.28 -6.48
C ILE A 94 -14.40 0.83 -6.73
N GLU A 95 -13.61 0.58 -5.67
CA GLU A 95 -12.25 0.06 -5.81
C GLU A 95 -12.19 -1.34 -6.45
N ARG A 96 -13.22 -2.17 -6.25
CA ARG A 96 -13.34 -3.46 -6.94
C ARG A 96 -13.60 -3.27 -8.43
N GLN A 97 -14.43 -2.30 -8.83
CA GLN A 97 -14.64 -1.94 -10.24
C GLN A 97 -13.33 -1.50 -10.89
N ARG A 98 -12.58 -0.62 -10.23
CA ARG A 98 -11.23 -0.21 -10.70
C ARG A 98 -10.29 -1.40 -10.82
N ALA A 99 -10.30 -2.32 -9.86
CA ALA A 99 -9.43 -3.50 -9.93
C ALA A 99 -9.80 -4.43 -11.10
N ALA A 100 -11.09 -4.69 -11.31
CA ALA A 100 -11.58 -5.51 -12.41
C ALA A 100 -11.25 -4.92 -13.78
N TYR A 101 -11.41 -3.59 -13.94
CA TYR A 101 -11.05 -2.88 -15.17
C TYR A 101 -9.56 -3.02 -15.54
N HIS A 102 -8.67 -3.05 -14.53
CA HIS A 102 -7.22 -3.23 -14.72
C HIS A 102 -6.78 -4.70 -14.64
N GLU A 103 -7.69 -5.67 -14.79
CA GLU A 103 -7.41 -7.12 -14.75
C GLU A 103 -6.72 -7.60 -13.45
N LYS A 104 -6.84 -6.81 -12.38
CA LYS A 104 -6.29 -7.10 -11.03
C LYS A 104 -7.39 -7.53 -10.05
N GLY A 105 -8.62 -7.64 -10.52
CA GLY A 105 -9.80 -7.98 -9.74
C GLY A 105 -10.12 -9.48 -9.78
N SER A 106 -10.96 -9.93 -8.84
CA SER A 106 -11.42 -11.33 -8.77
C SER A 106 -12.60 -11.64 -9.71
N TYR A 107 -13.04 -10.67 -10.51
CA TYR A 107 -14.17 -10.81 -11.42
C TYR A 107 -13.94 -9.94 -12.66
N ILE A 108 -14.61 -10.30 -13.74
CA ILE A 108 -14.57 -9.60 -15.02
C ILE A 108 -15.70 -8.57 -15.03
N ILE A 109 -15.36 -7.31 -15.31
CA ILE A 109 -16.33 -6.25 -15.51
C ILE A 109 -16.75 -6.24 -16.99
N SER A 110 -18.04 -6.19 -17.27
CA SER A 110 -18.53 -6.19 -18.66
C SER A 110 -18.42 -4.81 -19.30
N ASP A 111 -18.37 -4.76 -20.64
CA ASP A 111 -18.38 -3.50 -21.39
C ASP A 111 -19.60 -2.62 -21.08
N THR A 112 -20.75 -3.24 -20.82
CA THR A 112 -21.97 -2.55 -20.39
C THR A 112 -21.79 -1.87 -19.03
N GLN A 113 -21.18 -2.56 -18.06
CA GLN A 113 -20.89 -2.01 -16.73
C GLN A 113 -19.86 -0.87 -16.81
N ILE A 114 -18.85 -1.01 -17.67
CA ILE A 114 -17.87 0.05 -17.94
C ILE A 114 -18.57 1.29 -18.50
N SER A 115 -19.43 1.11 -19.51
CA SER A 115 -20.17 2.21 -20.13
C SER A 115 -21.07 2.96 -19.13
N LEU A 116 -21.83 2.22 -18.32
CA LEU A 116 -22.69 2.81 -17.29
C LEU A 116 -21.91 3.63 -16.26
N LEU A 117 -20.76 3.13 -15.81
CA LEU A 117 -19.89 3.85 -14.89
C LEU A 117 -19.23 5.07 -15.54
N ASN A 118 -18.84 4.99 -16.81
CA ASN A 118 -18.32 6.13 -17.57
C ASN A 118 -19.32 7.28 -17.63
N GLN A 119 -20.62 6.99 -17.81
CA GLN A 119 -21.67 8.01 -17.87
C GLN A 119 -21.83 8.82 -16.58
N ILE A 120 -21.42 8.27 -15.43
CA ILE A 120 -21.46 8.95 -14.13
C ILE A 120 -20.06 9.40 -13.66
N GLY A 121 -19.14 9.61 -14.61
CA GLY A 121 -17.83 10.20 -14.33
C GLY A 121 -16.85 9.25 -13.62
N MET A 122 -16.89 7.95 -13.93
CA MET A 122 -15.97 6.98 -13.34
C MET A 122 -14.51 7.25 -13.76
N GLU A 123 -13.70 7.59 -12.77
CA GLU A 123 -12.25 7.62 -12.89
C GLU A 123 -11.69 6.23 -12.57
N TRP A 124 -11.34 5.46 -13.61
CA TRP A 124 -10.74 4.12 -13.50
C TRP A 124 -9.32 4.14 -12.93
N THR A 125 -8.66 5.29 -13.05
CA THR A 125 -7.25 5.45 -12.73
C THR A 125 -7.10 6.51 -11.64
N MET A 126 -7.04 6.05 -10.39
CA MET A 126 -6.74 6.90 -9.24
C MET A 126 -5.28 6.72 -8.84
N GLY A 127 -4.52 7.81 -8.75
CA GLY A 127 -3.14 8.00 -8.24
C GLY A 127 -2.22 6.78 -8.04
N ILE A 128 -2.65 5.81 -7.22
CA ILE A 128 -1.89 4.60 -6.89
C ILE A 128 -1.92 3.50 -7.99
N ARG A 129 -2.92 3.53 -8.89
CA ARG A 129 -3.11 2.54 -9.98
C ARG A 129 -2.74 3.07 -11.36
N THR A 130 -2.35 4.33 -11.47
CA THR A 130 -1.88 4.92 -12.72
C THR A 130 -0.64 4.19 -13.20
N GLN A 131 -0.72 3.62 -14.41
CA GLN A 131 0.38 2.91 -15.04
C GLN A 131 1.62 3.81 -15.08
N TRP A 132 2.79 3.24 -14.85
CA TRP A 132 4.06 3.98 -14.76
C TRP A 132 4.26 4.89 -16.00
N ASP A 133 3.90 4.41 -17.19
CA ASP A 133 4.05 5.17 -18.43
C ASP A 133 3.21 6.45 -18.49
N ILE A 134 2.04 6.48 -17.85
CA ILE A 134 1.21 7.70 -17.78
C ILE A 134 1.92 8.77 -16.93
N TRP A 135 2.48 8.36 -15.79
CA TRP A 135 3.28 9.26 -14.96
C TRP A 135 4.51 9.78 -15.70
N TYR A 136 5.21 8.88 -16.40
CA TYR A 136 6.35 9.23 -17.22
C TYR A 136 5.98 10.26 -18.29
N GLN A 137 4.87 10.09 -19.01
CA GLN A 137 4.40 11.08 -19.98
C GLN A 137 4.12 12.46 -19.34
N TYR A 138 3.69 12.51 -18.08
CA TYR A 138 3.54 13.79 -17.38
C TYR A 138 4.88 14.42 -17.00
N CYS A 139 5.86 13.61 -16.63
CA CYS A 139 7.25 14.06 -16.47
C CYS A 139 7.79 14.61 -17.80
N VAL A 140 7.58 13.93 -18.93
CA VAL A 140 7.97 14.40 -20.27
C VAL A 140 7.33 15.76 -20.56
N ARG A 141 6.01 15.90 -20.36
CA ARG A 141 5.31 17.17 -20.59
C ARG A 141 5.84 18.30 -19.70
N TYR A 142 6.08 18.01 -18.43
CA TYR A 142 6.67 18.98 -17.50
C TYR A 142 8.07 19.40 -17.98
N TYR A 143 8.90 18.42 -18.35
CA TYR A 143 10.24 18.67 -18.88
C TYR A 143 10.20 19.51 -20.17
N SER A 144 9.26 19.24 -21.09
CA SER A 144 9.09 20.06 -22.30
C SER A 144 8.76 21.53 -21.99
N SER A 145 8.07 21.81 -20.87
CA SER A 145 7.72 23.18 -20.48
C SER A 145 8.81 23.89 -19.66
N TYR A 146 9.59 23.17 -18.85
CA TYR A 146 10.51 23.76 -17.86
C TYR A 146 11.98 23.37 -18.05
N GLY A 147 12.30 22.39 -18.90
CA GLY A 147 13.65 21.90 -19.13
C GLY A 147 14.26 21.10 -17.98
N HIS A 148 13.51 20.79 -16.92
CA HIS A 148 13.99 20.06 -15.75
C HIS A 148 12.88 19.27 -15.03
N LEU A 149 13.26 18.29 -14.20
CA LEU A 149 12.35 17.53 -13.34
C LEU A 149 12.35 17.96 -11.85
N ASP A 150 12.68 19.22 -11.59
CA ASP A 150 12.57 19.82 -10.26
C ASP A 150 11.12 20.20 -9.92
N ILE A 151 10.29 19.16 -9.79
CA ILE A 151 8.87 19.28 -9.47
C ILE A 151 8.69 19.40 -7.94
N PRO A 152 8.02 20.45 -7.43
CA PRO A 152 7.68 20.56 -6.01
C PRO A 152 6.88 19.36 -5.52
N LYS A 153 7.13 18.90 -4.28
CA LYS A 153 6.47 17.69 -3.72
C LYS A 153 4.94 17.74 -3.80
N ASN A 154 4.35 18.91 -3.59
CA ASN A 154 2.91 19.15 -3.58
C ASN A 154 2.34 19.50 -4.97
N TYR A 155 3.14 19.41 -6.04
CA TYR A 155 2.68 19.71 -7.39
C TYR A 155 1.69 18.64 -7.88
N ILE A 156 0.54 19.11 -8.35
CA ILE A 156 -0.56 18.29 -8.87
C ILE A 156 -0.73 18.60 -10.36
N TYR A 157 -0.65 17.57 -11.20
CA TYR A 157 -0.90 17.68 -12.63
C TYR A 157 -2.11 16.83 -13.00
N LYS A 158 -3.14 17.43 -13.61
CA LYS A 158 -4.41 16.76 -13.94
C LYS A 158 -4.96 15.94 -12.77
N HIS A 159 -5.01 16.57 -11.60
CA HIS A 159 -5.48 15.96 -10.34
C HIS A 159 -4.64 14.79 -9.80
N LEU A 160 -3.45 14.54 -10.38
CA LEU A 160 -2.53 13.51 -9.94
C LEU A 160 -1.30 14.13 -9.26
N PRO A 161 -0.89 13.63 -8.08
CA PRO A 161 0.21 14.21 -7.30
C PRO A 161 1.59 13.84 -7.88
N LEU A 162 1.96 14.47 -9.00
CA LEU A 162 3.19 14.20 -9.74
C LEU A 162 4.45 14.43 -8.92
N GLY A 163 4.45 15.47 -8.08
CA GLY A 163 5.56 15.73 -7.15
C GLY A 163 5.77 14.60 -6.14
N GLU A 164 4.68 14.08 -5.58
CA GLU A 164 4.72 12.96 -4.62
C GLU A 164 5.14 11.67 -5.31
N TRP A 165 4.67 11.43 -6.54
CA TRP A 165 5.09 10.29 -7.34
C TRP A 165 6.61 10.28 -7.58
N LEU A 166 7.22 11.41 -7.93
CA LEU A 166 8.68 11.52 -8.06
C LEU A 166 9.40 11.29 -6.72
N CYS A 167 8.84 11.75 -5.60
CA CYS A 167 9.38 11.39 -4.27
C CYS A 167 9.33 9.88 -4.02
N TYR A 168 8.27 9.22 -4.44
CA TYR A 168 8.12 7.78 -4.33
C TYR A 168 9.13 7.02 -5.22
N GLN A 169 9.39 7.48 -6.46
CA GLN A 169 10.42 6.89 -7.32
C GLN A 169 11.82 7.01 -6.69
N ARG A 170 12.17 8.15 -6.09
CA ARG A 170 13.44 8.31 -5.36
C ARG A 170 13.59 7.33 -4.19
N LYS A 171 12.48 7.07 -3.48
CA LYS A 171 12.46 6.05 -2.42
C LYS A 171 12.68 4.64 -2.97
N ARG A 172 12.02 4.28 -4.09
CA ARG A 172 12.22 2.99 -4.76
C ARG A 172 13.66 2.82 -5.25
N TYR A 173 14.25 3.86 -5.83
CA TYR A 173 15.65 3.88 -6.26
C TYR A 173 16.61 3.60 -5.10
N LYS A 174 16.47 4.33 -3.97
CA LYS A 174 17.28 4.08 -2.77
C LYS A 174 17.15 2.65 -2.23
N GLN A 175 15.97 2.05 -2.40
CA GLN A 175 15.69 0.67 -1.96
C GLN A 175 16.05 -0.39 -3.00
N LYS A 176 16.61 -0.01 -4.16
CA LYS A 176 16.86 -0.92 -5.30
C LYS A 176 15.60 -1.67 -5.76
N LYS A 177 14.45 -0.99 -5.75
CA LYS A 177 13.11 -1.52 -6.11
C LYS A 177 12.52 -0.90 -7.37
N ILE A 178 13.35 -0.24 -8.16
CA ILE A 178 13.01 0.35 -9.45
C ILE A 178 13.79 -0.44 -10.51
N SER A 179 13.18 -0.68 -11.66
CA SER A 179 13.84 -1.40 -12.76
C SER A 179 14.79 -0.48 -13.52
N ASP A 180 15.81 -1.06 -14.17
CA ASP A 180 16.81 -0.30 -14.92
C ASP A 180 16.18 0.53 -16.05
N SER A 181 15.15 -0.01 -16.72
CA SER A 181 14.41 0.74 -17.76
C SER A 181 13.66 1.95 -17.20
N GLU A 182 13.06 1.85 -16.00
CA GLU A 182 12.42 2.99 -15.34
C GLU A 182 13.45 4.04 -14.91
N ILE A 183 14.64 3.61 -14.49
CA ILE A 183 15.76 4.51 -14.14
C ILE A 183 16.19 5.30 -15.38
N GLU A 184 16.54 4.59 -16.45
CA GLU A 184 17.05 5.17 -17.69
C GLU A 184 16.11 6.23 -18.26
N LYS A 185 14.81 5.90 -18.37
CA LYS A 185 13.78 6.84 -18.83
C LYS A 185 13.73 8.12 -18.00
N LEU A 186 13.80 8.01 -16.67
CA LEU A 186 13.76 9.20 -15.80
C LEU A 186 15.07 9.99 -15.87
N GLU A 187 16.21 9.32 -16.02
CA GLU A 187 17.52 9.97 -16.19
C GLU A 187 17.62 10.74 -17.50
N GLN A 188 17.00 10.25 -18.59
CA GLN A 188 16.88 10.99 -19.86
C GLN A 188 16.16 12.35 -19.70
N LEU A 189 15.30 12.48 -18.68
CA LEU A 189 14.61 13.73 -18.33
C LEU A 189 15.36 14.55 -17.26
N GLY A 190 16.59 14.18 -16.91
CA GLY A 190 17.39 14.87 -15.90
C GLY A 190 16.95 14.59 -14.46
N MET A 191 16.37 13.42 -14.19
CA MET A 191 15.94 13.05 -12.83
C MET A 191 17.10 13.03 -11.84
N ARG A 192 17.03 13.92 -10.85
CA ARG A 192 17.94 13.90 -9.70
C ARG A 192 17.42 12.95 -8.63
N TRP A 193 18.07 11.81 -8.47
CA TRP A 193 17.74 10.82 -7.44
C TRP A 193 17.97 11.32 -6.02
N GLN A 194 18.95 12.21 -5.85
CA GLN A 194 19.29 12.86 -4.58
C GLN A 194 19.00 14.36 -4.64
N ILE A 195 17.85 14.80 -4.13
CA ILE A 195 17.47 16.24 -4.13
C ILE A 195 18.22 17.02 -3.03
N ARG A 196 18.60 16.33 -1.95
CA ARG A 196 19.37 16.90 -0.84
C ARG A 196 20.54 15.98 -0.58
N ILE A 197 21.74 16.38 -1.00
CA ILE A 197 22.96 15.81 -0.44
C ILE A 197 22.99 16.32 1.00
N ARG A 198 22.68 15.42 1.94
CA ARG A 198 22.87 15.71 3.35
C ARG A 198 24.38 15.68 3.56
N ARG A 199 24.99 16.84 3.78
CA ARG A 199 26.38 16.93 4.23
C ARG A 199 26.56 16.05 5.45
N GLU A 200 27.61 15.23 5.42
CA GLU A 200 27.95 14.35 6.53
C GLU A 200 28.47 15.18 7.70
N TRP A 201 28.52 14.59 8.90
CA TRP A 201 28.94 15.33 10.10
C TRP A 201 30.36 15.90 9.95
N ASP A 202 31.25 15.16 9.30
CA ASP A 202 32.64 15.58 9.09
C ASP A 202 32.77 16.78 8.14
N ASP A 203 31.88 16.92 7.15
CA ASP A 203 31.85 18.12 6.29
C ASP A 203 31.54 19.38 7.11
N TRP A 204 30.56 19.27 8.01
CA TRP A 204 30.21 20.38 8.89
C TRP A 204 31.30 20.69 9.92
N TYR A 205 32.00 19.66 10.40
CA TYR A 205 33.13 19.83 11.30
C TYR A 205 34.27 20.59 10.62
N GLN A 206 34.56 20.29 9.36
CA GLN A 206 35.60 20.98 8.60
C GLN A 206 35.28 22.48 8.47
N GLU A 207 34.03 22.82 8.17
CA GLU A 207 33.57 24.22 8.09
C GLU A 207 33.61 24.93 9.47
N ALA A 208 33.32 24.20 10.55
CA ALA A 208 33.47 24.72 11.91
C ALA A 208 34.93 24.96 12.26
N LYS A 209 35.84 24.06 11.84
CA LYS A 209 37.27 24.18 12.05
C LYS A 209 37.83 25.38 11.29
N GLU A 210 37.42 25.60 10.04
CA GLU A 210 37.80 26.77 9.25
C GLU A 210 37.31 28.08 9.87
N TYR A 211 36.08 28.09 10.40
CA TYR A 211 35.58 29.23 11.17
C TYR A 211 36.46 29.50 12.40
N TYR A 212 36.80 28.46 13.16
CA TYR A 212 37.68 28.58 14.33
C TYR A 212 39.08 29.08 13.95
N GLU A 213 39.68 28.56 12.88
CA GLU A 213 40.99 29.03 12.39
C GLU A 213 40.96 30.50 11.95
N ARG A 214 39.82 30.98 11.43
CA ARG A 214 39.65 32.36 10.98
C ARG A 214 39.35 33.35 12.12
N TYR A 215 38.52 32.97 13.08
CA TYR A 215 38.00 33.89 14.10
C TYR A 215 38.51 33.60 15.53
N GLY A 216 39.19 32.48 15.74
CA GLY A 216 39.76 32.07 17.04
C GLY A 216 38.75 31.55 18.06
N ASP A 217 37.45 31.55 17.74
CA ASP A 217 36.42 30.94 18.59
C ASP A 217 35.25 30.35 17.77
N LEU A 218 34.39 29.58 18.43
CA LEU A 218 33.15 29.04 17.86
C LEU A 218 31.89 29.79 18.29
N LYS A 219 31.97 31.11 18.50
CA LYS A 219 30.78 31.96 18.76
C LYS A 219 30.06 32.32 17.46
N VAL A 220 29.75 31.31 16.67
CA VAL A 220 29.06 31.45 15.38
C VAL A 220 27.65 32.03 15.61
N PRO A 221 27.30 33.18 14.99
CA PRO A 221 25.95 33.73 15.01
C PRO A 221 24.92 32.74 14.47
N LEU A 222 23.70 32.70 15.01
CA LEU A 222 22.71 31.66 14.65
C LEU A 222 22.34 31.66 13.16
N ASN A 223 22.31 32.84 12.54
CA ASN A 223 22.02 33.06 11.13
C ASN A 223 23.25 33.00 10.22
N TYR A 224 24.45 32.76 10.76
CA TYR A 224 25.67 32.69 9.96
C TYR A 224 25.59 31.57 8.91
N VAL A 225 25.96 31.94 7.69
CA VAL A 225 26.05 31.06 6.53
C VAL A 225 27.48 31.11 6.01
N THR A 226 28.10 29.95 5.80
CA THR A 226 29.45 29.84 5.24
C THR A 226 29.44 30.26 3.76
N GLU A 227 30.63 30.49 3.20
CA GLU A 227 30.81 30.76 1.77
C GLU A 227 30.23 29.62 0.90
N SER A 228 30.26 28.39 1.40
CA SER A 228 29.66 27.20 0.78
C SER A 228 28.12 27.10 0.93
N GLY A 229 27.48 28.12 1.52
CA GLY A 229 26.02 28.20 1.69
C GLY A 229 25.48 27.42 2.89
N LEU A 230 26.34 26.95 3.79
CA LEU A 230 25.94 26.14 4.94
C LEU A 230 25.56 27.01 6.14
N LYS A 231 24.40 26.74 6.75
CA LYS A 231 23.92 27.41 7.96
C LYS A 231 24.70 26.94 9.20
N LEU A 232 25.99 27.21 9.25
CA LEU A 232 26.92 26.73 10.28
C LEU A 232 26.48 27.20 11.67
N GLY A 233 25.93 28.41 11.81
CA GLY A 233 25.36 28.90 13.06
C GLY A 233 24.27 28.01 13.65
N LEU A 234 23.33 27.61 12.80
CA LEU A 234 22.27 26.67 13.17
C LEU A 234 22.86 25.29 13.52
N TRP A 235 23.83 24.81 12.75
CA TRP A 235 24.46 23.51 13.00
C TRP A 235 25.21 23.45 14.33
N ILE A 236 25.99 24.47 14.67
CA ILE A 236 26.69 24.60 15.95
C ILE A 236 25.69 24.62 17.12
N ASN A 237 24.60 25.40 17.00
CA ASN A 237 23.56 25.42 18.01
C ASN A 237 22.89 24.04 18.20
N ILE A 238 22.66 23.29 17.11
CA ILE A 238 22.14 21.91 17.18
C ILE A 238 23.10 21.00 17.95
N GLN A 239 24.43 21.13 17.79
CA GLN A 239 25.37 20.33 18.58
C GLN A 239 25.26 20.67 20.07
N ARG A 240 25.13 21.95 20.43
CA ARG A 240 24.93 22.40 21.82
C ARG A 240 23.61 21.90 22.42
N GLU A 241 22.53 21.88 21.64
CA GLU A 241 21.25 21.27 22.05
C GLU A 241 21.39 19.77 22.35
N LYS A 242 22.11 19.03 21.49
CA LYS A 242 22.38 17.60 21.69
C LYS A 242 23.22 17.31 22.93
N TYR A 243 24.21 18.15 23.22
CA TYR A 243 24.99 18.04 24.44
C TYR A 243 24.16 18.29 25.70
N ARG A 244 23.26 19.28 25.65
CA ARG A 244 22.35 19.62 26.77
C ARG A 244 21.20 18.62 26.96
N GLY A 245 21.01 17.67 26.05
CA GLY A 245 19.89 16.73 26.09
C GLY A 245 18.54 17.34 25.72
N THR A 246 18.49 18.56 25.17
CA THR A 246 17.22 19.20 24.74
C THR A 246 16.72 18.68 23.39
N ARG A 247 17.47 17.77 22.76
CA ARG A 247 17.17 17.19 21.45
C ARG A 247 17.39 15.68 21.47
N THR A 248 16.59 14.94 20.71
CA THR A 248 16.79 13.50 20.53
C THR A 248 18.11 13.22 19.79
N ASN A 249 18.75 12.09 20.14
CA ASN A 249 20.11 11.69 19.74
C ASN A 249 21.22 12.58 20.29
N ASN A 250 21.72 12.21 21.47
CA ASN A 250 22.89 12.80 22.10
C ASN A 250 24.11 12.76 21.17
N ILE A 251 25.02 13.71 21.39
CA ILE A 251 26.29 13.71 20.68
C ILE A 251 27.13 12.52 21.15
N ASP A 252 27.72 11.80 20.19
CA ASP A 252 28.63 10.70 20.47
C ASP A 252 29.98 11.20 20.99
N SER A 253 30.67 10.40 21.80
CA SER A 253 31.96 10.71 22.43
C SER A 253 33.03 11.15 21.43
N SER A 254 33.09 10.53 20.25
CA SER A 254 34.07 10.88 19.20
C SER A 254 33.83 12.28 18.65
N LYS A 255 32.56 12.62 18.39
CA LYS A 255 32.14 13.93 17.87
C LYS A 255 32.33 15.04 18.90
N LEU A 256 32.10 14.71 20.16
CA LEU A 256 32.35 15.60 21.29
C LEU A 256 33.83 15.93 21.41
N LEU A 257 34.71 14.93 21.32
CA LEU A 257 36.17 15.12 21.37
C LEU A 257 36.65 16.05 20.23
N LYS A 258 36.19 15.81 19.00
CA LYS A 258 36.53 16.65 17.84
C LYS A 258 36.10 18.11 18.04
N LEU A 259 34.87 18.34 18.50
CA LEU A 259 34.39 19.71 18.74
C LEU A 259 35.11 20.40 19.91
N ASN A 260 35.52 19.65 20.93
CA ASN A 260 36.35 20.20 22.01
C ASN A 260 37.73 20.65 21.50
N GLN A 261 38.32 19.91 20.55
CA GLN A 261 39.63 20.27 19.97
C GLN A 261 39.62 21.62 19.24
N ILE A 262 38.48 22.04 18.72
CA ILE A 262 38.30 23.34 18.04
C ILE A 262 37.58 24.38 18.92
N GLY A 263 37.63 24.21 20.25
CA GLY A 263 37.18 25.24 21.19
C GLY A 263 35.66 25.38 21.35
N MET A 264 34.88 24.29 21.19
CA MET A 264 33.43 24.34 21.34
C MET A 264 32.99 24.79 22.74
N LEU A 265 32.29 25.93 22.79
CA LEU A 265 31.66 26.45 24.01
C LEU A 265 30.25 25.88 24.18
N TRP A 266 30.11 24.82 24.96
CA TRP A 266 28.83 24.12 25.16
C TRP A 266 27.76 24.93 25.90
N GLY A 267 28.17 25.81 26.81
CA GLY A 267 27.28 26.69 27.58
C GLY A 267 26.80 27.93 26.82
N PHE A 268 27.38 28.24 25.66
CA PHE A 268 27.10 29.47 24.93
C PHE A 268 25.75 29.41 24.20
N ARG A 269 24.85 30.36 24.49
CA ARG A 269 23.59 30.54 23.76
C ARG A 269 23.81 31.54 22.65
N SER A 270 23.71 31.11 21.40
CA SER A 270 23.78 32.02 20.26
C SER A 270 22.58 32.98 20.31
N SER A 271 22.85 34.29 20.36
CA SER A 271 21.84 35.33 20.17
C SER A 271 21.43 35.39 18.70
N ARG A 272 20.19 35.83 18.44
CA ARG A 272 19.81 36.29 17.10
C ARG A 272 20.46 37.67 16.94
N SER A 273 21.50 37.76 16.11
CA SER A 273 21.99 39.04 15.58
C SER A 273 21.15 39.44 14.38
#